data_AF-A0A699XBU9-F1
#
_entry.id   AF-A0A699XBU9-F1
#
_cell.length_a   1.000
_cell.length_b   1.000
_cell.length_c   1.000
_cell.angle_alpha   90.00
_cell.angle_beta   90.00
_cell.angle_gamma   90.00
#
_symmetry.space_group_name_H-M   'P 1'
#
loop_
_entity.id
_entity.type
_entity.pdbx_description
1 polymer ?
#
loop_
_entity_poly.entity_id
_entity_poly.type
_entity_poly.pdbx_seq_one_letter_code
_entity_poly.pdbx_strand_id
1 'polypeptide(L)'
;GRVALGVGQGSLAILAFLPEEERETVIRYNLPRLRDFHLYDEVMLRSEIDTVRRSGYAARNTGVLEGMAGLAVPILDRDGRAVAALSVA
;
A
#
# COMPACT_ATOMS: atom_id res chain seq x y z
N GLY A 1 -10.56 12.18 -6.59
CA GLY A 1 -9.93 11.30 -7.61
C GLY A 1 -9.95 9.86 -7.13
N ARG A 2 -9.67 8.87 -7.99
CA ARG A 2 -9.49 7.46 -7.61
C ARG A 2 -8.06 7.05 -7.93
N VAL A 3 -7.43 6.29 -7.06
CA VAL A 3 -6.06 5.79 -7.21
C VAL A 3 -6.09 4.27 -7.06
N ALA A 4 -5.27 3.56 -7.85
CA ALA A 4 -5.19 2.11 -7.75
C ALA A 4 -4.61 1.69 -6.38
N LEU A 5 -5.22 0.67 -5.76
CA LEU A 5 -4.70 0.09 -4.52
C LEU A 5 -3.26 -0.44 -4.73
N GLY A 6 -2.34 0.02 -3.89
CA GLY A 6 -0.89 -0.23 -4.00
C GLY A 6 -0.08 0.97 -4.49
N VAL A 7 -0.73 2.03 -5.01
CA VAL A 7 -0.06 3.30 -5.39
C VAL A 7 -0.17 4.31 -4.25
N GLY A 8 0.96 4.60 -3.58
CA GLY A 8 1.06 5.54 -2.47
C GLY A 8 0.83 4.93 -1.07
N GLN A 9 1.22 5.65 -0.04
CA GLN A 9 1.27 5.19 1.37
C GLN A 9 -0.08 4.64 1.85
N GLY A 10 -1.15 5.44 1.71
CA GLY A 10 -2.47 5.09 2.25
C GLY A 10 -3.10 3.88 1.55
N SER A 11 -2.90 3.76 0.23
CA SER A 11 -3.44 2.63 -0.52
C SER A 11 -2.65 1.34 -0.25
N LEU A 12 -1.34 1.45 -0.02
CA LEU A 12 -0.49 0.34 0.41
C LEU A 12 -0.86 -0.13 1.83
N ALA A 13 -1.14 0.80 2.75
CA ALA A 13 -1.60 0.47 4.10
C ALA A 13 -2.92 -0.31 4.08
N ILE A 14 -3.87 0.08 3.23
CA ILE A 14 -5.12 -0.68 3.04
C ILE A 14 -4.82 -2.06 2.45
N LEU A 15 -4.07 -2.11 1.34
CA LEU A 15 -3.77 -3.36 0.63
C LEU A 15 -3.10 -4.42 1.53
N ALA A 16 -2.20 -3.99 2.42
CA ALA A 16 -1.48 -4.88 3.33
C ALA A 16 -2.38 -5.61 4.35
N PHE A 17 -3.50 -4.98 4.72
CA PHE A 17 -4.44 -5.46 5.75
C PHE A 17 -5.79 -5.93 5.18
N LEU A 18 -5.88 -6.11 3.86
CA LEU A 18 -6.99 -6.87 3.26
C LEU A 18 -6.86 -8.37 3.58
N PRO A 19 -7.98 -9.12 3.56
CA PRO A 19 -7.95 -10.59 3.53
C PRO A 19 -7.04 -11.09 2.40
N GLU A 20 -6.34 -12.20 2.64
CA GLU A 20 -5.31 -12.70 1.73
C GLU A 20 -5.85 -12.94 0.31
N GLU A 21 -7.02 -13.56 0.17
CA GLU A 21 -7.65 -13.82 -1.12
C GLU A 21 -7.99 -12.52 -1.89
N GLU A 22 -8.53 -11.53 -1.19
CA GLU A 22 -8.84 -10.22 -1.77
C GLU A 22 -7.55 -9.49 -2.18
N ARG A 23 -6.54 -9.51 -1.31
CA ARG A 23 -5.23 -8.91 -1.58
C ARG A 23 -4.58 -9.52 -2.82
N GLU A 24 -4.55 -10.84 -2.94
CA GLU A 24 -3.99 -11.53 -4.11
C GLU A 24 -4.78 -11.22 -5.39
N THR A 25 -6.09 -11.06 -5.27
CA THR A 25 -6.94 -10.64 -6.40
C THR A 25 -6.61 -9.21 -6.84
N VAL A 26 -6.46 -8.28 -5.89
CA VAL A 26 -6.08 -6.90 -6.18
C VAL A 26 -4.67 -6.82 -6.78
N ILE A 27 -3.69 -7.55 -6.23
CA ILE A 27 -2.32 -7.60 -6.75
C ILE A 27 -2.35 -8.09 -8.19
N ARG A 28 -2.95 -9.25 -8.48
CA ARG A 28 -3.02 -9.79 -9.85
C ARG A 28 -3.67 -8.81 -10.84
N TYR A 29 -4.73 -8.11 -10.41
CA TYR A 29 -5.42 -7.17 -11.27
C TYR A 29 -4.65 -5.86 -11.50
N ASN A 30 -3.96 -5.35 -10.48
CA ASN A 30 -3.26 -4.06 -10.55
C ASN A 30 -1.84 -4.19 -11.08
N LEU A 31 -1.18 -5.34 -10.92
CA LEU A 31 0.23 -5.53 -11.28
C LEU A 31 0.57 -5.11 -12.72
N PRO A 32 -0.21 -5.45 -13.76
CA PRO A 32 0.08 -4.98 -15.12
C PRO A 32 0.11 -3.45 -15.20
N ARG A 33 -0.85 -2.77 -14.57
CA ARG A 33 -0.95 -1.31 -14.55
C ARG A 33 0.18 -0.67 -13.74
N LEU A 34 0.58 -1.29 -12.63
CA LEU A 34 1.68 -0.81 -11.80
C LEU A 34 3.04 -0.87 -12.53
N ARG A 35 3.23 -1.90 -13.37
CA ARG A 35 4.41 -2.02 -14.24
C ARG A 35 4.46 -0.91 -15.29
N ASP A 36 3.31 -0.54 -15.86
CA ASP A 36 3.23 0.55 -16.86
C ASP A 36 3.60 1.92 -16.28
N PHE A 37 3.43 2.12 -14.98
CA PHE A 37 3.86 3.34 -14.29
C PHE A 37 5.36 3.32 -13.92
N HIS A 38 6.11 2.24 -14.19
CA HIS A 38 7.49 2.01 -13.72
C HIS A 38 7.68 2.17 -12.20
N LEU A 39 6.58 2.16 -11.42
CA LEU A 39 6.62 2.45 -9.98
C LEU A 39 6.94 1.20 -9.15
N TYR A 40 6.71 -0.01 -9.68
CA TYR A 40 6.84 -1.25 -8.90
C TYR A 40 7.23 -2.48 -9.74
N ASP A 41 8.13 -3.30 -9.16
CA ASP A 41 8.25 -4.72 -9.42
C ASP A 41 7.34 -5.50 -8.45
N GLU A 42 6.80 -6.66 -8.85
CA GLU A 42 5.92 -7.47 -8.01
C GLU A 42 6.60 -7.86 -6.70
N VAL A 43 7.88 -8.23 -6.78
CA VAL A 43 8.69 -8.61 -5.62
C VAL A 43 8.77 -7.45 -4.63
N MET A 44 8.98 -6.23 -5.13
CA MET A 44 9.04 -5.03 -4.30
C MET A 44 7.68 -4.75 -3.64
N LEU A 45 6.57 -4.82 -4.39
CA LEU A 45 5.23 -4.61 -3.82
C LEU A 45 4.92 -5.61 -2.70
N ARG A 46 5.25 -6.89 -2.92
CA ARG A 46 5.03 -7.95 -1.91
C ARG A 46 5.90 -7.73 -0.67
N SER A 47 7.16 -7.33 -0.85
CA SER A 47 8.07 -7.01 0.25
C SER A 47 7.60 -5.81 1.08
N GLU A 48 7.09 -4.78 0.42
CA GLU A 48 6.48 -3.61 1.06
C GLU A 48 5.25 -4.01 1.88
N ILE A 49 4.36 -4.83 1.30
CA ILE A 49 3.19 -5.36 2.01
C ILE A 49 3.60 -6.11 3.29
N ASP A 50 4.59 -7.00 3.22
CA ASP A 50 5.06 -7.74 4.39
C ASP A 50 5.64 -6.80 5.46
N THR A 51 6.42 -5.81 5.04
CA THR A 51 6.97 -4.79 5.93
C THR A 51 5.86 -4.02 6.65
N VAL A 52 4.86 -3.55 5.92
CA VAL A 52 3.70 -2.83 6.47
C VAL A 52 2.91 -3.68 7.46
N ARG A 53 2.73 -4.97 7.18
CA ARG A 53 2.05 -5.90 8.10
C ARG A 53 2.82 -6.09 9.40
N ARG A 54 4.15 -6.10 9.34
CA ARG A 54 5.02 -6.23 10.54
C ARG A 54 5.12 -4.93 11.33
N SER A 55 5.21 -3.79 10.66
CA SER A 55 5.42 -2.48 11.30
C SER A 55 4.12 -1.80 11.73
N GLY A 56 2.98 -2.14 11.11
CA GLY A 56 1.70 -1.48 11.30
C GLY A 56 1.54 -0.16 10.52
N TYR A 57 2.49 0.20 9.67
CA TYR A 57 2.44 1.43 8.87
C TYR A 57 3.16 1.30 7.53
N ALA A 58 2.70 2.06 6.54
CA ALA A 58 3.39 2.27 5.27
C ALA A 58 4.14 3.59 5.31
N ALA A 59 5.44 3.56 5.03
CA ALA A 59 6.27 4.76 4.95
C ALA A 59 7.08 4.74 3.66
N ARG A 60 7.28 5.92 3.06
CA ARG A 60 8.31 6.12 2.03
C ARG A 60 9.01 7.43 2.31
N ASN A 61 10.34 7.33 2.27
CA ASN A 61 11.26 8.46 2.34
C ASN A 61 11.59 9.02 0.96
N THR A 62 10.94 8.54 -0.10
CA THR A 62 11.11 8.99 -1.48
C THR A 62 9.81 9.63 -1.97
N GLY A 63 9.48 10.79 -1.42
CA GLY A 63 8.44 11.65 -1.99
C GLY A 63 8.81 12.14 -3.40
N VAL A 64 7.83 12.71 -4.11
CA VAL A 64 8.03 13.34 -5.44
C VAL A 64 9.00 14.55 -5.36
N LEU A 65 9.15 15.13 -4.17
CA LEU A 65 10.08 16.20 -3.87
C LEU A 65 11.17 15.69 -2.90
N GLU A 66 12.40 16.12 -3.14
CA GLU A 66 13.53 15.82 -2.26
C GLU A 66 13.26 16.39 -0.86
N GLY A 67 13.40 15.56 0.17
CA GLY A 67 13.10 15.91 1.57
C GLY A 67 11.64 15.68 2.00
N MET A 68 10.73 15.26 1.11
CA MET A 68 9.39 14.82 1.51
C MET A 68 9.40 13.38 2.03
N ALA A 69 8.85 13.20 3.23
CA ALA A 69 8.56 11.90 3.82
C ALA A 69 7.07 11.84 4.14
N GLY A 70 6.46 10.69 3.85
CA GLY A 70 5.07 10.44 4.18
C GLY A 70 4.89 9.10 4.84
N LEU A 71 3.86 9.00 5.67
CA LEU A 71 3.48 7.78 6.38
C LEU A 71 1.97 7.61 6.34
N ALA A 72 1.50 6.37 6.28
CA ALA A 72 0.11 6.02 6.47
C ALA A 72 -0.05 4.83 7.42
N VAL A 73 -1.13 4.87 8.20
CA VAL A 73 -1.56 3.78 9.08
C VAL A 73 -2.93 3.27 8.63
N PRO A 74 -3.18 1.95 8.66
CA PRO A 74 -4.49 1.42 8.38
C PRO A 74 -5.44 1.68 9.56
N ILE A 75 -6.72 1.88 9.25
CA ILE A 75 -7.81 1.87 10.23
C ILE A 75 -8.45 0.49 10.09
N LEU A 76 -8.37 -0.31 11.15
CA LEU A 76 -8.81 -1.70 11.16
C LEU A 76 -10.19 -1.85 11.80
N ASP A 77 -10.99 -2.79 11.29
CA ASP A 77 -12.18 -3.27 11.98
C ASP A 77 -11.83 -4.29 13.10
N ARG A 78 -12.88 -4.83 13.74
CA ARG A 78 -12.76 -5.84 14.81
C ARG A 78 -12.11 -7.15 14.37
N ASP A 79 -12.10 -7.44 13.07
CA ASP A 79 -11.53 -8.65 12.48
C ASP A 79 -10.09 -8.41 11.98
N GLY A 80 -9.54 -7.21 12.20
CA GLY A 80 -8.20 -6.81 11.78
C GLY A 80 -8.11 -6.47 10.29
N ARG A 81 -9.24 -6.21 9.62
CA ARG A 81 -9.29 -5.84 8.20
C ARG A 81 -9.24 -4.32 8.04
N ALA A 82 -8.46 -3.83 7.09
CA ALA A 82 -8.45 -2.39 6.81
C ALA A 82 -9.77 -1.93 6.18
N VAL A 83 -10.42 -0.98 6.84
CA VAL A 83 -11.62 -0.27 6.33
C VAL A 83 -11.30 1.12 5.79
N ALA A 84 -10.17 1.69 6.21
CA ALA A 84 -9.64 2.96 5.73
C ALA A 84 -8.13 3.07 6.03
N ALA A 85 -7.52 4.19 5.69
CA ALA A 85 -6.18 4.56 6.14
C ALA A 85 -6.10 6.06 6.43
N LEU A 86 -5.26 6.43 7.40
CA LEU A 86 -4.91 7.81 7.70
C LEU A 86 -3.47 8.05 7.27
N SER A 87 -3.22 9.13 6.52
CA SER A 87 -1.89 9.46 5.99
C SER A 87 -1.49 10.89 6.28
N VAL A 88 -0.19 11.10 6.49
CA VAL A 88 0.47 12.40 6.61
C VAL A 88 1.59 12.51 5.57
N ALA A 89 1.80 13.70 5.02
CA ALA A 89 2.79 14.01 3.99
C ALA A 89 3.28 15.45 4.15
#